data_AF-M1AQ61-F1
#
_entry.id   AF-M1AQ61-F1
#
_cell.length_a   1.000
_cell.length_b   1.000
_cell.length_c   1.000
_cell.angle_alpha   90.00
_cell.angle_beta   90.00
_cell.angle_gamma   90.00
#
_symmetry.space_group_name_H-M   'P 1'
#
loop_
_entity.id
_entity.type
_entity.pdbx_description
1 polymer ?
#
loop_
_entity_poly.entity_id
_entity_poly.type
_entity_poly.pdbx_seq_one_letter_code
_entity_poly.pdbx_strand_id
1 'polypeptide(L)'
;MMLLEMVGGRKNFDAKADTSQMNFPEWIHQRLNQGEELKIRIEEDDDVIIVRKLAVIGLWCIQWNATDRPSIKVVTQMLEGDVSNLTVPSPFTTRNTTHVGPSTQELTVISELE
;
A
#
# COMPACT_ATOMS: atom_id res chain seq x y z
N MET A 1 -2.87 -4.93 6.83
CA MET A 1 -1.56 -5.31 6.26
C MET A 1 -1.45 -6.80 5.92
N MET A 2 -2.17 -7.71 6.60
CA MET A 2 -2.10 -9.17 6.37
C MET A 2 -2.18 -9.62 4.90
N LEU A 3 -3.08 -9.05 4.10
CA LEU A 3 -3.18 -9.40 2.68
C LEU A 3 -1.91 -9.07 1.90
N LEU A 4 -1.25 -7.95 2.21
CA LEU A 4 0.00 -7.57 1.55
C LEU A 4 1.16 -8.47 2.00
N GLU A 5 1.15 -8.98 3.22
CA GLU A 5 2.14 -9.97 3.69
C GLU A 5 2.01 -11.30 2.94
N MET A 6 0.78 -11.75 2.70
CA MET A 6 0.51 -12.95 1.91
C MET A 6 1.03 -12.79 0.48
N VAL A 7 0.81 -11.62 -0.13
CA VAL A 7 1.36 -11.25 -1.45
C VAL A 7 2.89 -11.26 -1.42
N GLY A 8 3.52 -10.66 -0.42
CA GLY A 8 4.98 -10.56 -0.35
C GLY A 8 5.71 -11.85 0.03
N GLY A 9 5.01 -12.88 0.50
CA GLY A 9 5.62 -14.08 1.09
C GLY A 9 6.52 -13.76 2.29
N ARG A 10 6.36 -12.58 2.89
CA ARG A 10 7.20 -12.03 3.95
C ARG A 10 6.32 -11.71 5.15
N LYS A 11 6.67 -12.24 6.32
CA LYS A 11 6.07 -11.83 7.59
C LYS A 11 6.49 -10.38 7.89
N ASN A 12 5.57 -9.56 8.40
CA ASN A 12 5.78 -8.16 8.74
C ASN A 12 7.16 -7.92 9.39
N PHE A 13 7.92 -7.01 8.79
CA PHE A 13 9.15 -6.44 9.33
C PHE A 13 10.40 -7.34 9.23
N ASP A 14 11.01 -7.37 8.04
CA ASP A 14 12.47 -7.45 8.00
C ASP A 14 13.01 -6.02 8.01
N ALA A 15 13.28 -5.51 9.21
CA ALA A 15 13.91 -4.21 9.45
C ALA A 15 15.30 -4.08 8.77
N LYS A 16 15.80 -5.18 8.19
CA LYS A 16 17.11 -5.28 7.54
C LYS A 16 17.06 -5.35 6.02
N ALA A 17 15.88 -5.20 5.39
CA ALA A 17 15.86 -4.98 3.95
C ALA A 17 16.32 -3.54 3.65
N ASP A 18 17.64 -3.37 3.59
CA ASP A 18 18.29 -2.23 2.94
C ASP A 18 17.81 -2.15 1.48
N THR A 19 16.68 -1.49 1.25
CA THR A 19 16.23 -1.12 -0.10
C THR A 19 15.75 0.32 -0.07
N SER A 20 16.70 1.24 -0.28
CA SER A 20 16.49 2.58 -0.83
C SER A 20 15.05 3.13 -0.74
N GLN A 21 14.69 3.65 0.43
CA GLN A 21 13.59 4.59 0.72
C GLN A 21 12.13 4.19 0.35
N MET A 22 11.86 3.07 -0.31
CA MET A 22 10.49 2.73 -0.75
C MET A 22 9.82 1.69 0.16
N ASN A 23 8.75 2.10 0.83
CA ASN A 23 7.92 1.20 1.63
C ASN A 23 7.22 0.15 0.75
N PHE A 24 7.05 -1.06 1.28
CA PHE A 24 6.48 -2.19 0.54
C PHE A 24 5.09 -1.94 -0.10
N PRO A 25 4.11 -1.27 0.56
CA PRO A 25 2.86 -0.90 -0.09
C PRO A 25 3.00 0.03 -1.30
N GLU A 26 3.92 0.98 -1.22
CA GLU A 26 4.19 1.93 -2.31
C GLU A 26 4.78 1.19 -3.51
N TRP A 27 5.69 0.24 -3.25
CA TRP A 27 6.28 -0.60 -4.29
C TRP A 27 5.22 -1.44 -5.03
N ILE A 28 4.28 -2.04 -4.30
CA ILE A 28 3.16 -2.78 -4.89
C ILE A 28 2.29 -1.84 -5.75
N HIS A 29 1.96 -0.66 -5.22
CA HIS A 29 1.12 0.32 -5.90
C HIS A 29 1.72 0.75 -7.25
N GLN A 30 3.02 1.08 -7.26
CA GLN A 30 3.73 1.45 -8.48
C GLN A 30 3.74 0.31 -9.51
N ARG A 31 4.05 -0.93 -9.09
CA ARG A 31 4.05 -2.11 -9.96
C ARG A 31 2.70 -2.32 -10.65
N LEU A 32 1.62 -2.28 -9.86
CA LEU A 32 0.27 -2.48 -10.37
C LEU A 32 -0.15 -1.40 -11.37
N ASN A 33 0.24 -0.13 -11.14
CA ASN A 33 -0.03 0.97 -12.07
C ASN A 33 0.76 0.90 -13.37
N GLN A 34 1.98 0.33 -13.33
CA GLN A 34 2.79 0.09 -14.52
C GLN A 34 2.31 -1.14 -15.31
N GLY A 35 1.30 -1.85 -14.82
CA GLY A 35 0.83 -3.10 -15.41
C GLY A 35 1.84 -4.24 -15.25
N GLU A 36 2.86 -4.05 -14.42
CA GLU A 36 3.91 -5.04 -14.21
C GLU A 36 3.43 -6.13 -13.26
N GLU A 37 3.84 -7.36 -13.55
CA GLU A 37 3.62 -8.47 -12.65
C GLU A 37 4.40 -8.26 -11.34
N LEU A 38 3.73 -8.56 -10.22
CA LEU A 38 4.40 -8.62 -8.95
C LEU A 38 5.33 -9.84 -9.00
N LYS A 39 6.64 -9.62 -9.11
CA LYS A 39 7.69 -10.65 -9.21
C LYS A 39 7.82 -11.48 -7.92
N ILE A 40 6.74 -12.14 -7.55
CA ILE A 40 6.61 -13.08 -6.45
C ILE A 40 6.80 -14.46 -7.06
N ARG A 41 7.43 -15.37 -6.32
CA ARG A 41 7.55 -16.76 -6.76
C ARG A 41 6.16 -17.39 -6.71
N ILE A 42 5.55 -17.50 -7.87
CA ILE A 42 4.25 -18.12 -8.07
C ILE A 42 4.50 -19.36 -8.94
N GLU A 43 3.94 -20.50 -8.53
CA GLU A 43 4.16 -21.79 -9.20
C GLU A 43 3.15 -22.02 -10.34
N GLU A 44 1.99 -21.36 -10.32
CA GLU A 44 0.88 -21.56 -11.26
C GLU A 44 0.29 -20.21 -11.76
N ASP A 45 -0.10 -20.13 -13.03
CA ASP A 45 -0.58 -18.85 -13.63
C ASP A 45 -1.87 -18.32 -12.96
N ASP A 46 -2.74 -19.20 -12.47
CA ASP A 46 -3.98 -18.83 -11.78
C ASP A 46 -3.72 -18.09 -10.45
N ASP A 47 -2.59 -18.39 -9.81
CA ASP A 47 -2.17 -17.73 -8.57
C ASP A 47 -1.76 -16.26 -8.83
N VAL A 48 -1.34 -15.90 -10.04
CA VAL A 48 -1.01 -14.50 -10.40
C VAL A 48 -2.24 -13.60 -10.28
N ILE A 49 -3.40 -14.11 -10.68
CA ILE A 49 -4.68 -13.39 -10.57
C ILE A 49 -5.05 -13.18 -9.11
N ILE A 50 -4.90 -14.22 -8.29
CA ILE A 50 -5.19 -14.18 -6.85
C ILE A 50 -4.25 -13.20 -6.16
N VAL A 51 -2.95 -13.26 -6.44
CA VAL A 51 -1.94 -12.36 -5.87
C VAL A 51 -2.22 -10.91 -6.24
N ARG A 52 -2.57 -10.63 -7.50
CA ARG A 52 -2.98 -9.28 -7.94
C ARG A 52 -4.23 -8.81 -7.18
N LYS A 53 -5.22 -9.67 -7.02
CA LYS A 53 -6.48 -9.37 -6.31
C LYS A 53 -6.21 -9.05 -4.84
N LEU A 54 -5.43 -9.87 -4.14
CA LEU A 54 -5.05 -9.65 -2.74
C LEU A 54 -4.23 -8.37 -2.57
N ALA A 55 -3.37 -8.05 -3.54
CA ALA A 55 -2.60 -6.81 -3.53
C ALA A 55 -3.51 -5.58 -3.63
N VAL A 56 -4.43 -5.55 -4.59
CA VAL A 56 -5.38 -4.43 -4.77
C VAL A 56 -6.27 -4.25 -3.54
N ILE A 57 -6.87 -5.33 -3.03
CA ILE A 57 -7.71 -5.28 -1.83
C ILE A 57 -6.88 -4.84 -0.61
N GLY A 58 -5.66 -5.36 -0.49
CA GLY A 58 -4.72 -4.95 0.55
C GLY A 58 -4.46 -3.45 0.54
N LEU A 59 -4.23 -2.87 -0.64
CA LEU A 59 -4.01 -1.42 -0.82
C LEU A 59 -5.24 -0.59 -0.45
N TRP A 60 -6.46 -1.07 -0.74
CA TRP A 60 -7.71 -0.41 -0.32
C TRP A 60 -7.84 -0.39 1.21
N CYS A 61 -7.48 -1.48 1.89
CA CYS A 61 -7.61 -1.60 3.34
C CYS A 61 -6.65 -0.69 4.14
N ILE A 62 -5.54 -0.26 3.54
CA ILE A 62 -4.53 0.58 4.21
C ILE A 62 -4.54 2.03 3.73
N GLN A 63 -5.59 2.47 3.01
CA GLN A 63 -5.73 3.86 2.55
C GLN A 63 -5.52 4.85 3.69
N TRP A 64 -4.87 5.98 3.38
CA TRP A 64 -4.57 7.02 4.37
C TRP A 64 -5.84 7.57 5.01
N ASN A 65 -6.82 7.91 4.17
CA ASN A 65 -8.10 8.41 4.61
C ASN A 65 -9.00 7.26 5.08
N ALA A 66 -9.54 7.38 6.30
CA ALA A 66 -10.36 6.34 6.92
C ALA A 66 -11.68 6.08 6.17
N THR A 67 -12.24 7.10 5.51
CA THR A 67 -13.49 6.96 4.75
C THR A 67 -13.33 6.14 3.48
N ASP A 68 -12.10 6.07 2.96
CA ASP A 68 -11.79 5.37 1.71
C ASP A 68 -11.46 3.89 1.96
N ARG A 69 -11.33 3.49 3.23
CA ARG A 69 -11.14 2.09 3.62
C ARG A 69 -12.47 1.35 3.51
N PRO A 70 -12.53 0.24 2.76
CA PRO A 70 -13.74 -0.58 2.69
C PRO A 70 -14.04 -1.24 4.04
N SER A 71 -15.33 -1.38 4.36
CA SER A 71 -15.75 -2.21 5.48
C SER A 71 -15.38 -3.67 5.24
N ILE A 72 -15.27 -4.47 6.31
CA ILE A 72 -14.94 -5.90 6.18
C ILE A 72 -15.94 -6.65 5.29
N LYS A 73 -17.23 -6.27 5.31
CA LYS A 73 -18.27 -6.84 4.46
C LYS A 73 -18.00 -6.58 2.97
N VAL A 74 -17.51 -5.40 2.64
CA VAL A 74 -17.13 -5.05 1.26
C VAL A 74 -15.86 -5.82 0.88
N VAL A 75 -14.88 -5.92 1.78
CA VAL A 75 -13.66 -6.70 1.56
C VAL A 75 -13.98 -8.17 1.25
N THR A 76 -14.90 -8.81 2.00
CA THR A 76 -15.29 -10.20 1.72
C THR A 76 -15.98 -10.33 0.35
N GLN A 77 -16.84 -9.39 -0.02
CA GLN A 77 -17.45 -9.37 -1.36
C GLN A 77 -16.40 -9.19 -2.47
N MET A 78 -15.39 -8.34 -2.25
CA MET A 78 -14.27 -8.18 -3.19
C MET A 78 -13.45 -9.48 -3.31
N LEU A 79 -13.28 -10.22 -2.21
CA LEU A 79 -12.55 -11.50 -2.19
C LEU A 79 -13.32 -12.63 -2.88
N GLU A 80 -14.66 -12.62 -2.81
CA GLU A 80 -15.52 -13.62 -3.45
C GLU A 80 -15.82 -13.29 -4.92
N GLY A 81 -15.85 -12.00 -5.31
CA GLY A 81 -16.19 -11.54 -6.66
C GLY A 81 -15.02 -11.50 -7.65
N ASP A 82 -15.25 -11.05 -8.88
CA ASP A 82 -14.21 -11.03 -9.92
C ASP A 82 -13.17 -9.92 -9.78
N VAL A 83 -11.93 -10.23 -10.19
CA VAL A 83 -10.81 -9.27 -10.19
C VAL A 83 -10.97 -8.13 -11.19
N SER A 84 -11.74 -8.34 -12.28
CA SER A 84 -11.86 -7.40 -13.40
C SER A 84 -12.50 -6.07 -13.01
N ASN A 85 -13.27 -6.04 -11.91
CA ASN A 85 -13.96 -4.86 -11.42
C ASN A 85 -13.12 -4.07 -10.40
N LEU A 86 -11.94 -4.58 -10.02
CA LEU A 86 -11.10 -3.96 -9.00
C LEU A 86 -10.07 -3.02 -9.63
N THR A 87 -10.13 -1.75 -9.24
CA THR A 87 -9.13 -0.74 -9.62
C THR A 87 -8.11 -0.54 -8.50
N VAL A 88 -6.90 -0.14 -8.89
CA VAL A 88 -5.85 0.24 -7.93
C VAL A 88 -6.30 1.55 -7.24
N PRO A 89 -6.32 1.62 -5.90
CA PRO A 89 -6.75 2.83 -5.19
C PRO A 89 -5.73 3.96 -5.35
N SER A 90 -6.05 5.15 -4.82
CA SER A 90 -5.11 6.27 -4.80
C SER A 90 -3.81 5.94 -4.04
N PRO A 91 -2.66 6.53 -4.44
CA PRO A 91 -1.38 6.34 -3.75
C PRO A 91 -1.43 6.85 -2.30
N PHE A 92 -0.53 6.36 -1.46
CA PHE A 92 -0.47 6.69 -0.03
C PHE A 92 0.15 8.06 0.27
N THR A 93 0.43 8.85 -0.75
CA THR A 93 1.09 10.14 -0.58
C THR A 93 0.12 11.14 0.05
N THR A 94 0.46 11.63 1.24
CA THR A 94 -0.02 12.93 1.69
C THR A 94 0.35 13.94 0.61
N ARG A 95 -0.63 14.67 0.08
CA ARG A 95 -0.40 15.75 -0.88
C ARG A 95 0.27 16.92 -0.16
N ASN A 96 1.56 16.80 0.14
CA ASN A 96 2.40 17.92 0.56
C ASN A 96 3.38 18.23 -0.58
N THR A 97 2.86 18.53 -1.76
CA THR A 97 3.63 19.18 -2.82
C THR A 97 3.38 20.67 -2.78
N THR A 98 3.88 21.32 -1.73
CA THR A 98 4.32 22.72 -1.83
C THR A 98 5.80 22.70 -2.19
N HIS A 99 6.09 22.66 -3.48
CA HIS A 99 7.38 23.10 -3.97
C HIS A 99 7.44 24.63 -3.82
N VAL A 100 7.87 25.11 -2.65
CA VAL A 100 8.34 26.49 -2.45
C VAL A 100 9.56 26.44 -1.54
N GLY A 101 10.75 26.35 -2.15
CA GLY A 101 12.05 26.84 -1.65
C GLY A 101 12.56 26.43 -0.25
N PRO A 102 13.85 26.64 0.05
CA PRO A 102 14.37 26.39 1.39
C PRO A 102 13.95 27.55 2.28
N SER A 103 12.93 27.36 3.12
CA SER A 103 12.65 28.25 4.25
C SER A 103 12.88 27.47 5.53
N THR A 104 14.02 27.75 6.15
CA THR A 104 14.37 27.37 7.51
C THR A 104 13.22 27.79 8.44
N GLN A 105 12.53 26.81 9.04
CA GLN A 105 11.64 27.07 10.15
C GLN A 105 12.15 26.27 11.34
N GLU A 106 12.73 27.01 12.28
CA GLU A 106 13.11 26.50 13.59
C GLU A 106 11.92 25.84 14.29
N LEU A 107 12.17 24.67 14.86
CA LEU A 107 11.24 24.03 15.79
C LEU A 107 11.30 24.78 17.12
N THR A 108 10.34 25.64 17.40
CA THR A 108 10.21 26.24 18.74
C THR A 108 9.82 25.17 19.75
N VAL A 109 10.69 25.02 20.74
CA VAL A 109 10.53 24.22 21.97
C VAL A 109 9.20 24.53 22.64
N ILE A 110 8.37 23.53 22.87
CA ILE A 110 7.16 23.67 23.68
C ILE A 110 7.62 23.70 25.15
N SER A 111 7.45 24.84 25.82
CA SER A 111 7.64 24.92 27.27
C SER A 111 6.34 24.47 27.94
N GLU A 112 6.46 23.43 28.76
CA GLU A 112 5.37 22.95 29.64
C GLU A 112 5.08 23.98 30.73
N LEU A 113 3.81 24.36 30.87
CA LEU A 113 3.16 25.00 32.02
C LEU A 113 1.78 24.29 32.07
N GLU A 114 1.36 23.59 33.11
CA GLU A 114 1.53 23.71 34.57
C GLU A 114 1.51 22.31 35.22
#